data_AF-A0A5E8H9C6-F1
#
_entry.id   AF-A0A5E8H9C6-F1
#
_cell.length_a   1.000
_cell.length_b   1.000
_cell.length_c   1.000
_cell.angle_alpha   90.00
_cell.angle_beta   90.00
_cell.angle_gamma   90.00
#
_symmetry.space_group_name_H-M   'P 1'
#
loop_
_entity.id
_entity.type
_entity.pdbx_description
1 polymer ?
#
loop_
_entity_poly.entity_id
_entity_poly.type
_entity_poly.pdbx_seq_one_letter_code
_entity_poly.pdbx_strand_id
1 'polypeptide(L)'
;MIGSFIQRLLSPTVWSLRISIFLPQLLSQPWFYFVTYTLLFSLNCVWNWDAFQQENHNLLTKQTGNKSIIPFWQLYPFQIFSIYFLAFSFISFSCIVFFLLSYPFRYQWQKQMVSIVTISFRSFFMFFCILFLGNKILGAFNSNHDYGMILFAFWMILLSLFVQYYSRLVSKQLSNTKLSDRLRFTILGYFMPLSFLLMVLVLWK
;
A
#
# COMPACT_ATOMS: atom_id res chain seq x y z
N MET A 1 -37.05 -32.95 8.13
CA MET A 1 -35.94 -32.48 9.00
C MET A 1 -34.76 -31.86 8.24
N ILE A 2 -34.48 -32.20 6.97
CA ILE A 2 -33.38 -31.61 6.20
C ILE A 2 -33.65 -30.15 5.78
N GLY A 3 -34.91 -29.79 5.49
CA GLY A 3 -35.29 -28.44 5.05
C GLY A 3 -35.06 -27.32 6.07
N SER A 4 -35.22 -27.57 7.37
CA SER A 4 -35.00 -26.57 8.43
C SER A 4 -33.51 -26.31 8.70
N PHE A 5 -32.65 -27.30 8.42
CA PHE A 5 -31.20 -27.16 8.53
C PHE A 5 -30.62 -26.33 7.37
N ILE A 6 -31.13 -26.57 6.15
CA ILE A 6 -30.76 -25.78 4.96
C ILE A 6 -31.27 -24.34 5.07
N GLN A 7 -32.48 -24.12 5.61
CA GLN A 7 -32.99 -22.76 5.87
C GLN A 7 -32.20 -22.02 6.96
N ARG A 8 -31.67 -22.70 7.98
CA ARG A 8 -30.74 -22.09 8.95
C ARG A 8 -29.38 -21.78 8.35
N LEU A 9 -28.88 -22.58 7.42
CA LEU A 9 -27.62 -22.32 6.71
C LEU A 9 -27.71 -21.15 5.73
N LEU A 10 -28.91 -20.90 5.17
CA LEU A 10 -29.19 -19.79 4.26
C LEU A 10 -29.73 -18.54 4.95
N SER A 11 -29.82 -18.52 6.29
CA SER A 11 -30.36 -17.35 6.98
C SER A 11 -29.41 -16.15 6.83
N PRO A 12 -29.93 -14.95 6.52
CA PRO A 12 -29.11 -13.74 6.40
C PRO A 12 -28.27 -13.45 7.66
N THR A 13 -28.77 -13.87 8.82
CA THR A 13 -28.10 -13.76 10.12
C THR A 13 -26.89 -14.68 10.25
N VAL A 14 -26.93 -15.91 9.71
CA VAL A 14 -25.77 -16.81 9.71
C VAL A 14 -24.73 -16.33 8.68
N TRP A 15 -25.18 -15.79 7.55
CA TRP A 15 -24.29 -15.18 6.57
C TRP A 15 -23.60 -13.92 7.09
N SER A 16 -24.33 -13.01 7.76
CA SER A 16 -23.73 -11.81 8.34
C SER A 16 -22.67 -12.13 9.40
N LEU A 17 -22.92 -13.16 10.21
CA LEU A 17 -22.01 -13.63 11.25
C LEU A 17 -20.78 -14.36 10.66
N ARG A 18 -20.95 -15.10 9.57
CA ARG A 18 -19.82 -15.67 8.82
C ARG A 18 -18.99 -14.59 8.14
N ILE A 19 -19.62 -13.60 7.52
CA ILE A 19 -18.93 -12.46 6.89
C ILE A 19 -18.16 -11.66 7.94
N SER A 20 -18.75 -11.38 9.09
CA SER A 20 -18.10 -10.61 10.15
C SER A 20 -16.88 -11.31 10.76
N ILE A 21 -16.85 -12.65 10.77
CA ILE A 21 -15.70 -13.43 11.24
C ILE A 21 -14.65 -13.62 10.12
N PHE A 22 -15.10 -13.92 8.91
CA PHE A 22 -14.23 -14.24 7.78
C PHE A 22 -13.53 -13.01 7.20
N LEU A 23 -14.22 -11.87 7.14
CA LEU A 23 -13.68 -10.66 6.52
C LEU A 23 -12.44 -10.12 7.27
N PRO A 24 -12.40 -10.03 8.61
CA PRO A 24 -11.17 -9.68 9.33
C PRO A 24 -10.03 -10.68 9.11
N GLN A 25 -10.33 -11.98 9.03
CA GLN A 25 -9.34 -13.02 8.77
C GLN A 25 -8.73 -12.86 7.37
N LEU A 26 -9.56 -12.58 6.36
CA LEU A 26 -9.10 -12.32 4.99
C LEU A 26 -8.28 -11.02 4.91
N LEU A 27 -8.77 -9.93 5.51
CA LEU A 27 -8.09 -8.63 5.57
C LEU A 27 -6.74 -8.69 6.29
N SER A 28 -6.57 -9.66 7.19
CA SER A 28 -5.33 -9.86 7.95
C SER A 28 -4.23 -10.59 7.17
N GLN A 29 -4.55 -11.20 6.01
CA GLN A 29 -3.57 -11.92 5.21
C GLN A 29 -2.51 -10.97 4.63
N PRO A 30 -1.22 -11.36 4.59
CA PRO A 30 -0.13 -10.51 4.08
C PRO A 30 -0.32 -10.08 2.63
N TRP A 31 -0.84 -10.99 1.81
CA TRP A 31 -0.96 -10.85 0.36
C TRP A 31 -2.29 -10.20 -0.07
N PHE A 32 -3.25 -10.02 0.84
CA PHE A 32 -4.60 -9.57 0.48
C PHE A 32 -4.61 -8.24 -0.25
N TYR A 33 -3.94 -7.21 0.30
CA TYR A 33 -3.91 -5.89 -0.32
C TYR A 33 -3.10 -5.87 -1.61
N PHE A 34 -2.08 -6.72 -1.75
CA PHE A 34 -1.33 -6.86 -2.99
C PHE A 34 -2.21 -7.40 -4.13
N VAL A 35 -2.95 -8.48 -3.86
CA VAL A 35 -3.89 -9.05 -4.82
C VAL A 35 -5.00 -8.06 -5.13
N THR A 36 -5.56 -7.41 -4.11
CA THR A 36 -6.61 -6.39 -4.28
C THR A 36 -6.14 -5.24 -5.15
N TYR A 37 -4.97 -4.67 -4.85
CA TYR A 37 -4.39 -3.59 -5.65
C TYR A 37 -4.18 -4.01 -7.11
N THR A 38 -3.61 -5.19 -7.32
CA THR A 38 -3.34 -5.72 -8.66
C THR A 38 -4.62 -5.91 -9.45
N LEU A 39 -5.66 -6.50 -8.84
CA LEU A 39 -6.98 -6.65 -9.47
C LEU A 39 -7.62 -5.30 -9.80
N LEU A 40 -7.62 -4.36 -8.85
CA LEU A 40 -8.17 -3.01 -9.08
C LEU A 40 -7.46 -2.29 -10.23
N PHE A 41 -6.13 -2.38 -10.28
CA PHE A 41 -5.33 -1.79 -11.35
C PHE A 41 -5.63 -2.45 -12.70
N SER A 42 -5.63 -3.79 -12.75
CA SER A 42 -5.93 -4.54 -13.98
C SER A 42 -7.34 -4.24 -14.50
N LEU A 43 -8.35 -4.26 -13.64
CA LEU A 43 -9.73 -3.91 -14.01
C LEU A 43 -9.81 -2.48 -14.55
N ASN A 44 -9.12 -1.54 -13.92
CA ASN A 44 -9.06 -0.17 -14.40
C ASN A 44 -8.38 -0.04 -15.77
N CYS A 45 -7.31 -0.80 -16.03
CA CYS A 45 -6.64 -0.86 -17.33
C CYS A 45 -7.55 -1.44 -18.41
N VAL A 46 -8.30 -2.50 -18.12
CA VAL A 46 -9.26 -3.09 -19.05
C VAL A 46 -10.41 -2.12 -19.33
N TRP A 47 -10.95 -1.47 -18.29
CA TRP A 47 -12.09 -0.57 -18.41
C TRP A 47 -11.76 0.70 -19.21
N ASN A 48 -10.55 1.24 -19.06
CA ASN A 48 -10.12 2.48 -19.72
C ASN A 48 -9.06 2.23 -20.80
N TRP A 49 -9.12 1.08 -21.46
CA TRP A 49 -8.09 0.62 -22.40
C TRP A 49 -7.81 1.65 -23.51
N ASP A 50 -8.86 2.17 -24.14
CA ASP A 50 -8.72 3.11 -25.27
C ASP A 50 -8.05 4.42 -24.85
N ALA A 51 -8.43 4.96 -23.68
CA ALA A 51 -7.83 6.16 -23.12
C ALA A 51 -6.33 5.95 -22.83
N PHE A 52 -5.96 4.78 -22.30
CA PHE A 52 -4.56 4.44 -22.03
C PHE A 52 -3.75 4.19 -23.30
N GLN A 53 -4.35 3.62 -24.34
CA GLN A 53 -3.70 3.52 -25.65
C GLN A 53 -3.43 4.89 -26.25
N GLN A 54 -4.38 5.81 -26.16
CA GLN A 54 -4.20 7.19 -26.62
C GLN A 54 -3.10 7.90 -25.84
N GLU A 55 -3.06 7.73 -24.51
CA GLU A 55 -2.02 8.31 -23.66
C GLU A 55 -0.63 7.74 -23.99
N ASN A 56 -0.52 6.43 -24.16
CA ASN A 56 0.70 5.77 -24.63
C ASN A 56 1.15 6.31 -26.00
N HIS A 57 0.23 6.48 -26.94
CA HIS A 57 0.54 7.05 -28.26
C HIS A 57 1.02 8.49 -28.16
N ASN A 58 0.38 9.31 -27.31
CA ASN A 58 0.79 10.69 -27.06
C ASN A 58 2.19 10.78 -26.44
N LEU A 59 2.53 9.85 -25.53
CA LEU A 59 3.87 9.76 -24.95
C LEU A 59 4.91 9.42 -26.01
N LEU A 60 4.64 8.40 -26.84
CA LEU A 60 5.53 7.97 -27.91
C LEU A 60 5.77 9.08 -28.94
N THR A 61 4.70 9.73 -29.40
CA THR A 61 4.76 10.79 -30.40
C THR A 61 5.50 12.04 -29.91
N LYS A 62 5.27 12.48 -28.66
CA LYS A 62 5.98 13.61 -28.05
C LYS A 62 7.51 13.42 -27.98
N GLN A 63 7.98 12.18 -27.83
CA GLN A 63 9.43 11.90 -27.70
C GLN A 63 10.14 11.60 -29.02
N THR A 64 9.42 11.31 -30.10
CA THR A 64 10.00 11.18 -31.45
C THR A 64 10.80 12.43 -31.88
N GLY A 65 10.48 13.60 -31.32
CA GLY A 65 11.24 14.84 -31.54
C GLY A 65 12.56 14.95 -30.76
N ASN A 66 12.75 14.19 -29.67
CA ASN A 66 13.86 14.33 -28.73
C ASN A 66 14.84 13.14 -28.68
N LYS A 67 14.63 12.06 -29.47
CA LYS A 67 15.46 10.84 -29.48
C LYS A 67 15.68 10.17 -28.11
N SER A 68 14.85 10.44 -27.11
CA SER A 68 14.91 9.80 -25.80
C SER A 68 14.18 8.46 -25.80
N ILE A 69 14.75 7.46 -25.14
CA ILE A 69 14.15 6.12 -25.00
C ILE A 69 13.10 6.18 -23.89
N ILE A 70 11.84 5.83 -24.21
CA ILE A 70 10.78 5.70 -23.21
C ILE A 70 10.94 4.33 -22.53
N PRO A 71 11.16 4.28 -21.20
CA PRO A 71 11.21 3.01 -20.50
C PRO A 71 9.82 2.37 -20.48
N PHE A 72 9.76 1.06 -20.70
CA PHE A 72 8.50 0.33 -20.86
C PHE A 72 7.57 0.45 -19.64
N TRP A 73 8.12 0.60 -18.43
CA TRP A 73 7.36 0.75 -17.18
C TRP A 73 6.64 2.10 -17.05
N GLN A 74 6.86 3.05 -17.96
CA GLN A 74 6.05 4.27 -18.05
C GLN A 74 4.76 4.06 -18.86
N LEU A 75 4.68 3.01 -19.68
CA LEU A 75 3.53 2.75 -20.54
C LEU A 75 2.47 1.95 -19.78
N TYR A 76 1.20 2.24 -20.03
CA TYR A 76 0.12 1.38 -19.56
C TYR A 76 0.09 0.07 -20.36
N PRO A 77 -0.22 -1.08 -19.73
CA PRO A 77 -0.53 -1.28 -18.31
C PRO A 77 0.72 -1.55 -17.42
N PHE A 78 1.93 -1.43 -17.96
CA PHE A 78 3.18 -1.81 -17.30
C PHE A 78 3.59 -0.91 -16.12
N GLN A 79 2.91 0.22 -15.92
CA GLN A 79 3.11 1.10 -14.75
C GLN A 79 2.94 0.38 -13.40
N ILE A 80 2.21 -0.74 -13.35
CA ILE A 80 2.11 -1.55 -12.14
C ILE A 80 3.48 -2.03 -11.63
N PHE A 81 4.43 -2.28 -12.52
CA PHE A 81 5.79 -2.69 -12.16
C PHE A 81 6.53 -1.60 -11.37
N SER A 82 6.25 -0.33 -11.64
CA SER A 82 6.82 0.80 -10.88
C SER A 82 6.37 0.74 -9.41
N ILE A 83 5.12 0.34 -9.15
CA ILE A 83 4.61 0.19 -7.78
C ILE A 83 5.19 -1.04 -7.11
N TYR A 84 5.38 -2.15 -7.84
CA TYR A 84 6.04 -3.34 -7.30
C TYR A 84 7.51 -3.05 -6.95
N PHE A 85 8.21 -2.30 -7.80
CA PHE A 85 9.57 -1.86 -7.53
C PHE A 85 9.65 -0.94 -6.31
N LEU A 86 8.69 -0.01 -6.16
CA LEU A 86 8.61 0.87 -4.99
C LEU A 86 8.31 0.07 -3.71
N ALA A 87 7.43 -0.93 -3.78
CA ALA A 87 7.13 -1.83 -2.66
C ALA A 87 8.39 -2.59 -2.23
N PHE A 88 9.09 -3.19 -3.19
CA PHE A 88 10.34 -3.91 -2.94
C PHE A 88 11.41 -3.00 -2.33
N SER A 89 11.53 -1.77 -2.84
CA SER A 89 12.45 -0.76 -2.32
C SER A 89 12.10 -0.36 -0.89
N PHE A 90 10.82 -0.15 -0.59
CA PHE A 90 10.35 0.19 0.76
C PHE A 90 10.61 -0.94 1.77
N ILE A 91 10.36 -2.19 1.37
CA ILE A 91 10.60 -3.36 2.21
C ILE A 91 12.10 -3.53 2.46
N SER A 92 12.92 -3.43 1.41
CA SER A 92 14.38 -3.52 1.51
C SER A 92 14.94 -2.41 2.40
N PHE A 93 14.45 -1.18 2.23
CA PHE A 93 14.81 -0.05 3.08
C PHE A 93 14.41 -0.30 4.54
N SER A 94 13.18 -0.74 4.81
CA SER A 94 12.71 -1.07 6.15
C SER A 94 13.57 -2.16 6.80
N CYS A 95 13.95 -3.18 6.02
CA CYS A 95 14.84 -4.26 6.42
C CYS A 95 16.24 -3.76 6.79
N ILE A 96 16.83 -2.89 5.97
CA ILE A 96 18.15 -2.30 6.21
C ILE A 96 18.12 -1.42 7.45
N VAL A 97 17.14 -0.52 7.58
CA VAL A 97 16.98 0.34 8.75
C VAL A 97 16.79 -0.50 10.01
N PHE A 98 15.94 -1.53 9.94
CA PHE A 98 15.75 -2.44 11.07
C PHE A 98 17.04 -3.18 11.44
N PHE A 99 17.78 -3.69 10.46
CA PHE A 99 19.06 -4.37 10.67
C PHE A 99 20.09 -3.44 11.33
N LEU A 100 20.30 -2.24 10.78
CA LEU A 100 21.24 -1.24 11.30
C LEU A 100 20.90 -0.83 12.74
N LEU A 101 19.61 -0.67 13.05
CA LEU A 101 19.16 -0.34 14.39
C LEU A 101 19.18 -1.57 15.32
N SER A 102 19.02 -2.78 14.82
CA SER A 102 19.06 -3.99 15.65
C SER A 102 20.45 -4.32 16.21
N TYR A 103 21.50 -3.95 15.47
CA TYR A 103 22.89 -4.20 15.84
C TYR A 103 23.32 -3.55 17.17
N PRO A 104 23.14 -2.23 17.41
CA PRO A 104 23.52 -1.60 18.68
C PRO A 104 22.65 -2.05 19.86
N PHE A 105 21.40 -2.46 19.63
CA PHE A 105 20.45 -2.78 20.69
C PHE A 105 20.30 -4.29 20.97
N ARG A 106 21.09 -5.15 20.32
CA ARG A 106 21.07 -6.62 20.46
C ARG A 106 19.66 -7.22 20.34
N TYR A 107 18.82 -6.65 19.48
CA TYR A 107 17.48 -7.19 19.25
C TYR A 107 17.57 -8.55 18.55
N GLN A 108 16.60 -9.44 18.80
CA GLN A 108 16.47 -10.73 18.11
C GLN A 108 16.01 -10.51 16.65
N TRP A 109 16.91 -9.96 15.84
CA TRP A 109 16.65 -9.54 14.46
C TRP A 109 16.03 -10.65 13.62
N GLN A 110 16.56 -11.87 13.69
CA GLN A 110 16.09 -13.02 12.90
C GLN A 110 14.61 -13.33 13.10
N LYS A 111 14.11 -13.25 14.35
CA LYS A 111 12.71 -13.58 14.68
C LYS A 111 11.75 -12.46 14.27
N GLN A 112 12.20 -11.22 14.31
CA GLN A 112 11.36 -10.04 14.04
C GLN A 112 11.38 -9.61 12.58
N MET A 113 12.41 -10.00 11.81
CA MET A 113 12.59 -9.61 10.42
C MET A 113 11.41 -10.02 9.53
N VAL A 114 10.96 -11.26 9.62
CA VAL A 114 9.81 -11.77 8.85
C VAL A 114 8.55 -10.96 9.14
N SER A 115 8.36 -10.58 10.41
CA SER A 115 7.21 -9.76 10.81
C SER A 115 7.30 -8.34 10.26
N ILE A 116 8.50 -7.73 10.27
CA ILE A 116 8.72 -6.41 9.68
C ILE A 116 8.45 -6.46 8.17
N VAL A 117 9.00 -7.43 7.44
CA VAL A 117 8.71 -7.63 6.00
C VAL A 117 7.21 -7.73 5.75
N THR A 118 6.51 -8.54 6.55
CA THR A 118 5.06 -8.74 6.44
C THR A 118 4.29 -7.45 6.69
N ILE A 119 4.65 -6.70 7.74
CA ILE A 119 4.03 -5.42 8.09
C ILE A 119 4.30 -4.36 7.00
N SER A 120 5.53 -4.25 6.52
CA SER A 120 5.93 -3.33 5.45
C SER A 120 5.20 -3.62 4.15
N PHE A 121 5.22 -4.87 3.69
CA PHE A 121 4.53 -5.28 2.48
C PHE A 121 3.02 -5.00 2.58
N ARG A 122 2.37 -5.48 3.65
CA ARG A 122 0.93 -5.34 3.84
C ARG A 122 0.50 -3.87 3.95
N SER A 123 1.20 -3.08 4.77
CA SER A 123 0.85 -1.67 4.99
C SER A 123 1.06 -0.83 3.74
N PHE A 124 2.12 -1.11 2.96
CA PHE A 124 2.40 -0.44 1.70
C PHE A 124 1.28 -0.66 0.68
N PHE A 125 0.87 -1.92 0.45
CA PHE A 125 -0.22 -2.19 -0.49
C PHE A 125 -1.58 -1.73 0.02
N MET A 126 -1.82 -1.73 1.35
CA MET A 126 -3.02 -1.11 1.93
C MET A 126 -3.08 0.38 1.59
N PHE A 127 -1.98 1.11 1.79
CA PHE A 127 -1.87 2.52 1.44
C PHE A 127 -2.14 2.74 -0.06
N PHE A 128 -1.53 1.95 -0.94
CA PHE A 128 -1.74 2.05 -2.38
C PHE A 128 -3.17 1.71 -2.82
N CYS A 129 -3.85 0.75 -2.16
CA CYS A 129 -5.27 0.47 -2.43
C CYS A 129 -6.13 1.70 -2.12
N ILE A 130 -5.95 2.31 -0.95
CA ILE A 130 -6.74 3.48 -0.53
C ILE A 130 -6.40 4.68 -1.41
N LEU A 131 -5.12 4.89 -1.74
CA LEU A 131 -4.68 5.96 -2.63
C LEU A 131 -5.30 5.80 -4.03
N PHE A 132 -5.28 4.59 -4.57
CA PHE A 132 -5.84 4.29 -5.89
C PHE A 132 -7.35 4.56 -5.94
N LEU A 133 -8.11 4.00 -5.00
CA LEU A 133 -9.56 4.20 -4.91
C LEU A 133 -9.90 5.67 -4.66
N GLY A 134 -9.21 6.32 -3.72
CA GLY A 134 -9.43 7.72 -3.41
C GLY A 134 -9.14 8.63 -4.60
N ASN A 135 -8.07 8.39 -5.35
CA ASN A 135 -7.77 9.15 -6.57
C ASN A 135 -8.83 8.93 -7.66
N LYS A 136 -9.41 7.72 -7.76
CA LYS A 136 -10.51 7.46 -8.71
C LYS A 136 -11.79 8.20 -8.33
N ILE A 137 -12.14 8.18 -7.04
CA ILE A 137 -13.30 8.91 -6.52
C ILE A 137 -13.10 10.41 -6.69
N LEU A 138 -11.94 10.94 -6.29
CA LEU A 138 -11.64 12.36 -6.41
C LEU A 138 -11.56 12.82 -7.87
N GLY A 139 -11.06 11.97 -8.77
CA GLY A 139 -11.03 12.24 -10.21
C GLY A 139 -12.41 12.56 -10.80
N ALA A 140 -13.49 12.05 -10.21
CA ALA A 140 -14.86 12.41 -10.62
C ALA A 140 -15.21 13.89 -10.32
N PHE A 141 -14.45 14.56 -9.45
CA PHE A 141 -14.61 15.97 -9.06
C PHE A 141 -13.56 16.89 -9.69
N ASN A 142 -12.87 16.44 -10.75
CA ASN A 142 -11.85 17.20 -11.49
C ASN A 142 -12.30 18.63 -11.83
N SER A 143 -13.56 18.81 -12.23
CA SER A 143 -14.11 20.10 -12.67
C SER A 143 -14.27 21.15 -11.56
N ASN A 144 -14.08 20.78 -10.29
CA ASN A 144 -14.23 21.72 -9.17
C ASN A 144 -13.01 22.63 -9.06
N HIS A 145 -13.24 23.92 -8.81
CA HIS A 145 -12.16 24.91 -8.67
C HIS A 145 -11.14 24.54 -7.57
N ASP A 146 -11.63 23.93 -6.49
CA ASP A 146 -10.83 23.52 -5.33
C ASP A 146 -10.24 22.11 -5.45
N TYR A 147 -10.36 21.44 -6.61
CA TYR A 147 -9.92 20.06 -6.80
C TYR A 147 -8.47 19.83 -6.35
N GLY A 148 -7.56 20.74 -6.69
CA GLY A 148 -6.16 20.64 -6.29
C GLY A 148 -5.96 20.68 -4.78
N MET A 149 -6.69 21.54 -4.06
CA MET A 149 -6.60 21.64 -2.61
C MET A 149 -7.19 20.39 -1.92
N ILE A 150 -8.32 19.89 -2.42
CA ILE A 150 -8.96 18.67 -1.92
C ILE A 150 -8.05 17.46 -2.13
N LEU A 151 -7.44 17.34 -3.31
CA LEU A 151 -6.50 16.28 -3.64
C LEU A 151 -5.28 16.31 -2.71
N PHE A 152 -4.69 17.49 -2.51
CA PHE A 152 -3.57 17.67 -1.59
C PHE A 152 -3.94 17.29 -0.15
N ALA A 153 -5.08 17.77 0.35
CA ALA A 153 -5.57 17.43 1.69
C ALA A 153 -5.77 15.92 1.86
N PHE A 154 -6.38 15.26 0.87
CA PHE A 154 -6.54 13.81 0.86
C PHE A 154 -5.19 13.08 0.96
N TRP A 155 -4.19 13.50 0.17
CA TRP A 155 -2.87 12.88 0.16
C TRP A 155 -2.16 13.05 1.51
N MET A 156 -2.21 14.24 2.10
CA MET A 156 -1.58 14.51 3.41
C MET A 156 -2.25 13.74 4.54
N ILE A 157 -3.59 13.65 4.55
CA ILE A 157 -4.34 12.86 5.52
C ILE A 157 -3.99 11.38 5.38
N LEU A 158 -4.01 10.86 4.15
CA LEU A 158 -3.72 9.45 3.89
C LEU A 158 -2.28 9.10 4.27
N LEU A 159 -1.33 9.97 3.98
CA LEU A 159 0.06 9.80 4.37
C LEU A 159 0.22 9.76 5.89
N SER A 160 -0.41 10.69 6.61
CA SER A 160 -0.40 10.72 8.08
C SER A 160 -0.98 9.43 8.67
N LEU A 161 -2.11 8.96 8.12
CA LEU A 161 -2.74 7.70 8.53
C LEU A 161 -1.83 6.50 8.28
N PHE A 162 -1.17 6.43 7.13
CA PHE A 162 -0.22 5.36 6.81
C PHE A 162 0.93 5.31 7.79
N VAL A 163 1.57 6.46 8.05
CA VAL A 163 2.71 6.57 8.97
C VAL A 163 2.29 6.16 10.39
N GLN A 164 1.16 6.66 10.89
CA GLN A 164 0.65 6.30 12.21
C GLN A 164 0.30 4.82 12.32
N TYR A 165 -0.38 4.27 11.31
CA TYR A 165 -0.76 2.86 11.27
C TYR A 165 0.47 1.94 11.24
N TYR A 166 1.41 2.23 10.36
CA TYR A 166 2.66 1.49 10.24
C TYR A 166 3.47 1.53 11.55
N SER A 167 3.61 2.72 12.15
CA SER A 167 4.31 2.89 13.43
C SER A 167 3.66 2.07 14.55
N ARG A 168 2.33 2.05 14.64
CA ARG A 168 1.60 1.23 15.63
C ARG A 168 1.85 -0.26 15.44
N LEU A 169 1.85 -0.75 14.19
CA LEU A 169 2.11 -2.16 13.90
C LEU A 169 3.55 -2.57 14.26
N VAL A 170 4.53 -1.78 13.84
CA VAL A 170 5.95 -2.01 14.15
C VAL A 170 6.17 -1.95 15.67
N SER A 171 5.68 -0.91 16.33
CA SER A 171 5.78 -0.76 17.78
C SER A 171 5.16 -1.92 18.53
N LYS A 172 3.95 -2.36 18.15
CA LYS A 172 3.29 -3.53 18.75
C LYS A 172 4.14 -4.78 18.59
N GLN A 173 4.66 -5.04 17.38
CA GLN A 173 5.45 -6.23 17.11
C GLN A 173 6.78 -6.26 17.88
N LEU A 174 7.44 -5.12 18.03
CA LEU A 174 8.70 -4.98 18.76
C LEU A 174 8.51 -4.90 20.28
N SER A 175 7.41 -4.31 20.76
CA SER A 175 7.14 -4.16 22.21
C SER A 175 6.82 -5.47 22.92
N ASN A 176 6.50 -6.54 22.19
CA ASN A 176 6.31 -7.88 22.76
C ASN A 176 7.57 -8.42 23.47
N THR A 177 8.73 -7.77 23.33
CA THR A 177 9.96 -8.17 24.04
C THR A 177 10.20 -7.46 25.37
N LYS A 178 9.94 -6.14 25.52
CA LYS A 178 10.09 -5.37 26.79
C LYS A 178 9.27 -4.06 26.78
N LEU A 179 8.62 -3.73 27.90
CA LEU A 179 7.75 -2.54 28.06
C LEU A 179 8.52 -1.21 28.06
N SER A 180 9.77 -1.21 28.57
CA SER A 180 10.64 -0.02 28.65
C SER A 180 11.02 0.57 27.29
N ASP A 181 10.95 -0.23 26.23
CA ASP A 181 11.45 0.13 24.90
C ASP A 181 10.33 0.59 23.95
N ARG A 182 9.08 0.62 24.41
CA ARG A 182 7.90 0.93 23.60
C ARG A 182 7.97 2.31 22.93
N LEU A 183 8.49 3.32 23.61
CA LEU A 183 8.68 4.66 23.05
C LEU A 183 9.70 4.64 21.90
N ARG A 184 10.84 3.96 22.08
CA ARG A 184 11.89 3.84 21.06
C ARG A 184 11.37 3.12 19.81
N PHE A 185 10.61 2.04 19.99
CA PHE A 185 10.00 1.31 18.88
C PHE A 185 8.94 2.10 18.13
N THR A 186 8.21 2.96 18.83
CA THR A 186 7.25 3.87 18.21
C THR A 186 7.97 4.89 17.35
N ILE A 187 9.04 5.52 17.85
CA ILE A 187 9.86 6.46 17.07
C ILE A 187 10.44 5.78 15.83
N LEU A 188 10.97 4.57 15.98
CA LEU A 188 11.52 3.77 14.88
C LEU A 188 10.44 3.46 13.82
N GLY A 189 9.23 3.13 14.26
CA GLY A 189 8.08 2.92 13.39
C GLY A 189 7.65 4.17 12.62
N TYR A 190 7.76 5.38 13.21
CA TYR A 190 7.52 6.64 12.50
C TYR A 190 8.65 6.98 11.52
N PHE A 191 9.90 6.73 11.94
CA PHE A 191 11.09 7.09 11.18
C PHE A 191 11.18 6.35 9.84
N MET A 192 10.86 5.06 9.80
CA MET A 192 10.96 4.23 8.58
C MET A 192 10.19 4.79 7.37
N PRO A 193 8.85 4.97 7.41
CA PRO A 193 8.11 5.49 6.27
C PRO A 193 8.49 6.92 5.91
N LEU A 194 8.79 7.77 6.90
CA LEU A 194 9.18 9.16 6.66
C LEU A 194 10.56 9.28 5.98
N SER A 195 11.54 8.53 6.45
CA SER A 195 12.89 8.52 5.86
C SER A 195 12.88 7.91 4.46
N PHE A 196 12.06 6.88 4.20
CA PHE A 196 11.86 6.36 2.86
C PHE A 196 11.27 7.42 1.91
N LEU A 197 10.23 8.14 2.34
CA LEU A 197 9.64 9.22 1.54
C LEU A 197 10.66 10.31 1.23
N LEU A 198 11.44 10.72 2.23
CA LEU A 198 12.50 11.70 2.02
C LEU A 198 13.55 11.20 1.03
N MET A 199 13.96 9.93 1.13
CA MET A 199 14.88 9.30 0.17
C MET A 199 14.30 9.34 -1.25
N VAL A 200 13.03 8.95 -1.44
CA VAL A 200 12.37 8.99 -2.75
C VAL A 200 12.31 10.42 -3.28
N LEU A 201 11.96 11.41 -2.45
CA LEU A 201 11.91 12.81 -2.85
C LEU A 201 13.28 13.38 -3.24
N VAL A 202 14.35 12.95 -2.58
CA VAL A 202 15.72 13.34 -2.93
C VAL A 202 16.16 12.72 -4.24
N LEU A 203 15.83 11.43 -4.46
CA LEU A 203 16.19 10.70 -5.68
C LEU A 203 15.32 11.07 -6.90
N TRP A 204 14.17 11.71 -6.68
CA TRP A 204 13.29 12.17 -7.75
C TRP A 204 13.80 13.45 -8.43
N LYS A 205 14.72 14.19 -7.79
CA LYS A 205 15.40 15.34 -8.41
C LYS A 205 16.43 14.89 -9.45
#